data_AF-A0A1N7S2H4-F1
#
_entry.id   AF-A0A1N7S2H4-F1
#
_cell.length_a   1.000
_cell.length_b   1.000
_cell.length_c   1.000
_cell.angle_alpha   90.00
_cell.angle_beta   90.00
_cell.angle_gamma   90.00
#
_symmetry.space_group_name_H-M   'P 1'
#
loop_
_entity.id
_entity.type
_entity.pdbx_description
1 polymer ?
#
loop_
_entity_poly.entity_id
_entity_poly.type
_entity_poly.pdbx_seq_one_letter_code
_entity_poly.pdbx_strand_id
1 'polypeptide(L)'
;MLLRHVSRSSSLMAAPTDKRNERLAPEAINVAARALNRNRSAGPPTGRDVQMTWYQEFFAVQEAMFTFHQGRIPLLVSIPHLGTEIPAAIAAQMTDAALSVADTDWHLDRLYSFAKSAGASVLGARFSRYVIDLNRPPGGESLYPGQTTTGLCPAETFRGEPLYLEGNEPEQDEVQRRLERYWRPYHQKLRAELDRMKQQFGQVLLWEAHSIASVLPRLFQGRLPDLNIGTNAGASCDASILEAISSELVKGQPFTWVANGRFKGGYITRAFGQPSSGIHAVQLEMCQSTYMDEDAPFSYRQDLAERVQPVIERMMSAATAATSKLRAATS
;
A
#
# COMPACT_ATOMS: atom_id res chain seq x y z
N MET A 1 22.49 16.59 -60.95
CA MET A 1 23.63 17.43 -61.39
C MET A 1 23.61 18.70 -60.55
N LEU A 2 24.78 19.14 -60.10
CA LEU A 2 25.11 20.26 -59.19
C LEU A 2 25.05 20.04 -57.66
N LEU A 3 26.26 20.09 -57.11
CA LEU A 3 26.68 20.25 -55.72
C LEU A 3 26.25 21.61 -55.12
N ARG A 4 26.07 21.65 -53.79
CA ARG A 4 26.70 22.67 -52.93
C ARG A 4 26.68 22.24 -51.45
N HIS A 5 27.88 21.97 -50.93
CA HIS A 5 28.20 21.92 -49.51
C HIS A 5 28.26 23.34 -48.94
N VAL A 6 27.72 23.53 -47.73
CA VAL A 6 28.19 24.56 -46.79
C VAL A 6 28.26 23.94 -45.40
N SER A 7 29.47 23.93 -44.86
CA SER A 7 29.84 23.55 -43.51
C SER A 7 29.50 24.67 -42.52
N ARG A 8 28.89 24.33 -41.38
CA ARG A 8 29.05 25.10 -40.13
C ARG A 8 29.08 24.17 -38.93
N SER A 9 30.28 24.07 -38.37
CA SER A 9 30.64 23.60 -37.05
C SER A 9 30.10 24.53 -35.95
N SER A 10 29.49 23.94 -34.92
CA SER A 10 29.44 24.52 -33.58
C SER A 10 29.49 23.40 -32.56
N SER A 11 30.61 23.35 -31.84
CA SER A 11 30.88 22.48 -30.70
C SER A 11 30.31 23.14 -29.45
N LEU A 12 29.63 22.40 -28.57
CA LEU A 12 29.54 22.70 -27.13
C LEU A 12 28.96 21.49 -26.36
N MET A 13 29.87 20.86 -25.61
CA MET A 13 29.74 20.24 -24.29
C MET A 13 28.81 19.02 -24.11
N ALA A 14 29.47 17.86 -24.09
CA ALA A 14 28.96 16.66 -23.44
C ALA A 14 28.94 16.83 -21.92
N ALA A 15 27.78 16.57 -21.31
CA ALA A 15 27.64 16.37 -19.87
C ALA A 15 28.02 14.93 -19.49
N PRO A 16 28.59 14.69 -18.30
CA PRO A 16 29.09 13.37 -17.92
C PRO A 16 27.95 12.41 -17.56
N THR A 17 28.02 11.20 -18.10
CA THR A 17 27.15 10.08 -17.76
C THR A 17 27.53 9.53 -16.38
N ASP A 18 26.68 9.77 -15.37
CA ASP A 18 26.80 9.13 -14.06
C ASP A 18 26.38 7.66 -14.17
N LYS A 19 27.39 6.78 -14.23
CA LYS A 19 27.22 5.33 -14.10
C LYS A 19 27.03 4.98 -12.63
N ARG A 20 25.80 5.05 -12.13
CA ARG A 20 25.39 4.33 -10.90
C ARG A 20 23.95 3.85 -11.03
N ASN A 21 23.80 2.71 -11.69
CA ASN A 21 22.65 1.84 -11.49
C ASN A 21 23.10 0.38 -11.69
N GLU A 22 23.93 -0.09 -10.75
CA GLU A 22 24.22 -1.51 -10.63
C GLU A 22 22.95 -2.21 -10.16
N ARG A 23 22.24 -2.83 -11.11
CA ARG A 23 21.20 -3.81 -10.83
C ARG A 23 21.83 -4.92 -10.00
N LEU A 24 21.29 -5.18 -8.82
CA LEU A 24 21.65 -6.37 -8.04
C LEU A 24 21.41 -7.60 -8.93
N ALA A 25 22.49 -8.34 -9.21
CA ALA A 25 22.46 -9.50 -10.08
C ALA A 25 21.49 -10.59 -9.52
N PRO A 26 20.82 -11.36 -10.39
CA PRO A 26 19.86 -12.41 -9.98
C PRO A 26 20.39 -13.42 -8.97
N GLU A 27 21.71 -13.58 -8.86
CA GLU A 27 22.37 -14.50 -7.94
C GLU A 27 22.26 -14.06 -6.47
N ALA A 28 22.25 -12.75 -6.17
CA ALA A 28 22.12 -12.25 -4.79
C ALA A 28 20.73 -12.56 -4.18
N ILE A 29 19.69 -12.57 -5.03
CA ILE A 29 18.30 -12.87 -4.63
C ILE A 29 18.13 -14.36 -4.31
N ASN A 30 18.85 -15.25 -5.00
CA ASN A 30 18.81 -16.69 -4.77
C ASN A 30 19.55 -17.12 -3.49
N VAL A 31 20.59 -16.39 -3.08
CA VAL A 31 21.27 -16.59 -1.79
C VAL A 31 20.36 -16.18 -0.62
N ALA A 32 19.64 -15.05 -0.74
CA ALA A 32 18.72 -14.58 0.29
C ALA A 32 17.53 -15.55 0.55
N ALA A 33 16.98 -16.16 -0.50
CA ALA A 33 15.92 -17.18 -0.35
C ALA A 33 16.43 -18.46 0.33
N ARG A 34 17.68 -18.85 0.09
CA ARG A 34 18.34 -19.99 0.76
C ARG A 34 18.66 -19.69 2.22
N ALA A 35 18.99 -18.44 2.56
CA ALA A 35 19.19 -17.99 3.94
C ALA A 35 17.89 -18.00 4.76
N LEU A 36 16.77 -17.58 4.16
CA LEU A 36 15.44 -17.60 4.79
C LEU A 36 14.96 -19.03 5.12
N ASN A 37 15.24 -20.01 4.26
CA ASN A 37 14.83 -21.41 4.48
C ASN A 37 15.72 -22.18 5.49
N ARG A 38 16.98 -21.78 5.70
CA ARG A 38 17.88 -22.43 6.68
C ARG A 38 17.72 -21.93 8.12
N ASN A 39 17.08 -20.77 8.33
CA ASN A 39 17.10 -20.06 9.63
C ASN A 39 15.82 -20.17 10.48
N ARG A 40 14.85 -21.03 10.14
CA ARG A 40 13.59 -21.13 10.92
C ARG A 40 13.74 -21.68 12.35
N SER A 41 14.91 -22.21 12.73
CA SER A 41 15.12 -22.89 14.02
C SER A 41 16.34 -22.41 14.83
N ALA A 42 17.10 -21.43 14.35
CA ALA A 42 18.29 -20.93 15.04
C ALA A 42 18.13 -19.46 15.44
N GLY A 43 18.38 -19.16 16.72
CA GLY A 43 18.46 -17.77 17.21
C GLY A 43 19.60 -16.97 16.53
N PRO A 44 19.74 -15.67 16.82
CA PRO A 44 20.77 -14.84 16.21
C PRO A 44 22.17 -15.46 16.40
N PRO A 45 23.04 -15.44 15.37
CA PRO A 45 24.37 -16.04 15.46
C PRO A 45 25.20 -15.36 16.55
N THR A 46 25.98 -16.15 17.29
CA THR A 46 26.83 -15.67 18.39
C THR A 46 28.15 -15.10 17.85
N GLY A 47 28.28 -13.77 17.86
CA GLY A 47 29.49 -13.05 17.48
C GLY A 47 29.17 -11.68 16.90
N ARG A 48 29.76 -10.60 17.44
CA ARG A 48 29.37 -9.21 17.11
C ARG A 48 29.38 -8.91 15.61
N ASP A 49 30.40 -9.35 14.89
CA ASP A 49 30.55 -9.02 13.46
C ASP A 49 29.55 -9.81 12.60
N VAL A 50 29.36 -11.10 12.89
CA VAL A 50 28.38 -11.97 12.22
C VAL A 50 26.95 -11.52 12.51
N GLN A 51 26.69 -11.08 13.73
CA GLN A 51 25.42 -10.54 14.17
C GLN A 51 25.12 -9.21 13.44
N MET A 52 26.10 -8.32 13.27
CA MET A 52 25.94 -7.07 12.52
C MET A 52 25.68 -7.30 11.03
N THR A 53 26.41 -8.20 10.36
CA THR A 53 26.15 -8.55 8.96
C THR A 53 24.80 -9.25 8.78
N TRP A 54 24.42 -10.15 9.70
CA TRP A 54 23.12 -10.81 9.68
C TRP A 54 21.98 -9.80 9.83
N TYR A 55 22.10 -8.85 10.76
CA TYR A 55 21.12 -7.76 10.90
C TYR A 55 21.09 -6.89 9.64
N GLN A 56 22.23 -6.48 9.10
CA GLN A 56 22.29 -5.64 7.88
C GLN A 56 21.66 -6.32 6.66
N GLU A 57 21.97 -7.60 6.41
CA GLU A 57 21.39 -8.36 5.30
C GLU A 57 19.90 -8.65 5.53
N PHE A 58 19.49 -9.01 6.75
CA PHE A 58 18.09 -9.24 7.09
C PHE A 58 17.25 -7.96 6.94
N PHE A 59 17.74 -6.82 7.44
CA PHE A 59 17.06 -5.52 7.29
C PHE A 59 17.07 -5.04 5.84
N ALA A 60 18.15 -5.23 5.09
CA ALA A 60 18.21 -4.88 3.66
C ALA A 60 17.23 -5.72 2.82
N VAL A 61 17.03 -7.00 3.15
CA VAL A 61 16.02 -7.87 2.50
C VAL A 61 14.59 -7.44 2.88
N GLN A 62 14.35 -6.91 4.08
CA GLN A 62 13.04 -6.36 4.46
C GLN A 62 12.73 -5.02 3.76
N GLU A 63 13.70 -4.11 3.65
CA GLU A 63 13.56 -2.89 2.84
C GLU A 63 13.36 -3.20 1.34
N ALA A 64 13.71 -4.40 0.89
CA ALA A 64 13.44 -4.82 -0.47
C ALA A 64 11.93 -5.08 -0.75
N MET A 65 11.10 -5.34 0.26
CA MET A 65 9.71 -5.77 0.04
C MET A 65 8.67 -4.63 0.09
N PHE A 66 9.00 -3.54 0.76
CA PHE A 66 8.14 -2.37 0.94
C PHE A 66 9.01 -1.12 1.08
N THR A 67 8.42 0.06 0.92
CA THR A 67 9.05 1.33 1.30
C THR A 67 8.56 1.74 2.68
N PHE A 68 9.45 2.23 3.52
CA PHE A 68 9.08 2.72 4.85
C PHE A 68 9.74 4.05 5.17
N HIS A 69 8.94 5.00 5.62
CA HIS A 69 9.38 6.25 6.20
C HIS A 69 8.91 6.30 7.65
N GLN A 70 9.84 6.41 8.60
CA GLN A 70 9.49 6.56 10.01
C GLN A 70 9.19 8.03 10.33
N GLY A 71 8.00 8.28 10.86
CA GLY A 71 7.56 9.58 11.34
C GLY A 71 7.73 9.78 12.84
N ARG A 72 7.15 10.89 13.33
CA ARG A 72 7.31 11.43 14.69
C ARG A 72 5.99 11.82 15.37
N ILE A 73 4.85 11.50 14.77
CA ILE A 73 3.50 11.77 15.30
C ILE A 73 2.72 10.45 15.42
N PRO A 74 1.59 10.37 16.15
CA PRO A 74 0.83 9.12 16.37
C PRO A 74 -0.03 8.72 15.16
N LEU A 75 0.53 8.78 13.95
CA LEU A 75 -0.14 8.48 12.69
C LEU A 75 0.78 7.62 11.81
N LEU A 76 0.28 6.45 11.41
CA LEU A 76 0.85 5.60 10.38
C LEU A 76 -0.09 5.51 9.19
N VAL A 77 0.38 5.91 8.01
CA VAL A 77 -0.30 5.67 6.74
C VAL A 77 0.24 4.37 6.15
N SER A 78 -0.64 3.44 5.80
CA SER A 78 -0.31 2.19 5.14
C SER A 78 -0.99 2.15 3.78
N ILE A 79 -0.22 1.86 2.72
CA ILE A 79 -0.66 1.82 1.32
C ILE A 79 -0.32 0.42 0.75
N PRO A 80 -1.10 -0.61 1.10
CA PRO A 80 -0.77 -2.00 0.81
C PRO A 80 -0.89 -2.38 -0.67
N HIS A 81 -1.55 -1.57 -1.50
CA HIS A 81 -1.71 -1.83 -2.94
C HIS A 81 -0.99 -0.81 -3.82
N LEU A 82 -0.01 -0.07 -3.27
CA LEU A 82 0.83 0.88 -4.02
C LEU A 82 1.72 0.21 -5.07
N GLY A 83 2.12 -1.03 -4.82
CA GLY A 83 3.16 -1.71 -5.57
C GLY A 83 2.77 -2.04 -7.00
N THR A 84 3.73 -1.96 -7.92
CA THR A 84 3.55 -2.29 -9.34
C THR A 84 4.49 -3.40 -9.80
N GLU A 85 5.50 -3.74 -8.99
CA GLU A 85 6.48 -4.75 -9.36
C GLU A 85 5.84 -6.15 -9.36
N ILE A 86 6.06 -6.91 -10.43
CA ILE A 86 5.76 -8.35 -10.51
C ILE A 86 7.09 -9.08 -10.75
N PRO A 87 7.51 -10.01 -9.87
CA PRO A 87 8.73 -10.79 -10.08
C PRO A 87 8.68 -11.58 -11.39
N ALA A 88 9.77 -11.62 -12.14
CA ALA A 88 9.82 -12.24 -13.48
C ALA A 88 9.29 -13.69 -13.51
N ALA A 89 9.59 -14.49 -12.47
CA ALA A 89 9.09 -15.86 -12.36
C ALA A 89 7.56 -15.96 -12.23
N ILE A 90 6.92 -14.96 -11.62
CA ILE A 90 5.47 -14.86 -11.50
C ILE A 90 4.88 -14.26 -12.79
N ALA A 91 5.50 -13.20 -13.32
CA ALA A 91 5.08 -12.56 -14.57
C ALA A 91 5.06 -13.54 -15.76
N ALA A 92 5.99 -14.49 -15.81
CA ALA A 92 6.02 -15.54 -16.85
C ALA A 92 4.80 -16.48 -16.83
N GLN A 93 4.03 -16.51 -15.75
CA GLN A 93 2.82 -17.31 -15.59
C GLN A 93 1.54 -16.51 -15.86
N MET A 94 1.68 -15.19 -16.08
CA MET A 94 0.58 -14.24 -16.09
C MET A 94 0.16 -13.82 -17.50
N THR A 95 -1.08 -13.34 -17.62
CA THR A 95 -1.62 -12.76 -18.86
C THR A 95 -1.14 -11.33 -19.06
N ASP A 96 -1.29 -10.78 -20.27
CA ASP A 96 -1.01 -9.36 -20.54
C ASP A 96 -1.89 -8.42 -19.70
N ALA A 97 -3.13 -8.83 -19.40
CA ALA A 97 -4.03 -8.08 -18.53
C ALA A 97 -3.42 -7.91 -17.12
N ALA A 98 -2.81 -8.95 -16.57
CA ALA A 98 -2.12 -8.86 -15.28
C ALA A 98 -0.90 -7.94 -15.32
N LEU A 99 -0.14 -7.93 -16.43
CA LEU A 99 1.06 -7.10 -16.56
C LEU A 99 0.73 -5.60 -16.61
N SER A 100 -0.51 -5.23 -16.92
CA SER A 100 -0.98 -3.84 -16.82
C SER A 100 -1.11 -3.33 -15.37
N VAL A 101 -1.16 -4.25 -14.39
CA VAL A 101 -1.39 -3.97 -12.96
C VAL A 101 -2.54 -2.98 -12.71
N ALA A 102 -3.63 -3.11 -13.47
CA ALA A 102 -4.75 -2.16 -13.49
C ALA A 102 -5.39 -1.93 -12.11
N ASP A 103 -5.41 -2.93 -11.23
CA ASP A 103 -6.04 -2.83 -9.90
C ASP A 103 -5.10 -2.25 -8.81
N THR A 104 -4.01 -1.59 -9.21
CA THR A 104 -3.07 -0.90 -8.32
C THR A 104 -3.69 0.38 -7.76
N ASP A 105 -3.33 0.72 -6.52
CA ASP A 105 -3.61 2.01 -5.92
C ASP A 105 -2.62 3.08 -6.43
N TRP A 106 -2.71 3.35 -7.73
CA TRP A 106 -1.78 4.23 -8.43
C TRP A 106 -1.68 5.60 -7.78
N HIS A 107 -0.44 6.13 -7.75
CA HIS A 107 -0.09 7.49 -7.29
C HIS A 107 -0.46 7.86 -5.86
N LEU A 108 -0.89 6.91 -5.01
CA LEU A 108 -1.22 7.25 -3.63
C LEU A 108 0.00 7.71 -2.84
N ASP A 109 1.22 7.29 -3.18
CA ASP A 109 2.46 7.85 -2.63
C ASP A 109 2.63 9.34 -2.92
N ARG A 110 2.29 9.77 -4.14
CA ARG A 110 2.28 11.18 -4.55
C ARG A 110 1.15 11.94 -3.88
N LEU A 111 -0.06 11.39 -3.89
CA LEU A 111 -1.25 12.03 -3.32
C LEU A 111 -1.14 12.22 -1.79
N TYR A 112 -0.57 11.23 -1.09
CA TYR A 112 -0.31 11.28 0.35
C TYR A 112 1.08 11.84 0.71
N SER A 113 1.80 12.44 -0.24
CA SER A 113 3.16 12.96 0.03
C SER A 113 3.19 13.98 1.18
N PHE A 114 2.10 14.73 1.39
CA PHE A 114 1.93 15.63 2.54
C PHE A 114 2.04 14.92 3.89
N ALA A 115 1.69 13.64 4.00
CA ALA A 115 1.67 12.91 5.26
C ALA A 115 3.08 12.78 5.84
N LYS A 116 4.09 12.54 4.98
CA LYS A 116 5.51 12.52 5.38
C LYS A 116 5.92 13.91 5.89
N SER A 117 5.56 14.97 5.16
CA SER A 117 5.85 16.36 5.56
C SER A 117 5.18 16.76 6.88
N ALA A 118 3.98 16.24 7.15
CA ALA A 118 3.28 16.42 8.43
C ALA A 118 3.92 15.62 9.58
N GLY A 119 4.83 14.69 9.28
CA GLY A 119 5.56 13.87 10.25
C GLY A 119 4.94 12.50 10.53
N ALA A 120 4.01 12.02 9.70
CA ALA A 120 3.46 10.68 9.80
C ALA A 120 4.47 9.61 9.36
N SER A 121 4.37 8.43 9.97
CA SER A 121 5.01 7.24 9.40
C SER A 121 4.25 6.81 8.14
N VAL A 122 4.96 6.32 7.13
CA VAL A 122 4.35 5.86 5.87
C VAL A 122 4.96 4.52 5.46
N LEU A 123 4.11 3.51 5.25
CA LEU A 123 4.47 2.18 4.76
C LEU A 123 3.75 1.96 3.42
N GLY A 124 4.50 1.65 2.36
CA GLY A 124 3.94 1.43 1.02
C GLY A 124 4.45 0.13 0.42
N ALA A 125 3.57 -0.66 -0.18
CA ALA A 125 3.95 -1.88 -0.89
C ALA A 125 4.81 -1.58 -2.13
N ARG A 126 5.73 -2.48 -2.46
CA ARG A 126 6.49 -2.43 -3.73
C ARG A 126 5.95 -3.38 -4.78
N PHE A 127 5.48 -4.55 -4.34
CA PHE A 127 4.94 -5.58 -5.22
C PHE A 127 3.46 -5.41 -5.44
N SER A 128 3.01 -5.69 -6.66
CA SER A 128 1.59 -5.61 -7.03
C SER A 128 0.74 -6.55 -6.19
N ARG A 129 -0.49 -6.13 -5.90
CA ARG A 129 -1.51 -6.98 -5.30
C ARG A 129 -1.79 -8.26 -6.10
N TYR A 130 -1.45 -8.30 -7.38
CA TYR A 130 -1.53 -9.51 -8.21
C TYR A 130 -0.50 -10.57 -7.81
N VAL A 131 0.62 -10.16 -7.19
CA VAL A 131 1.54 -11.09 -6.53
C VAL A 131 0.86 -11.66 -5.29
N ILE A 132 0.45 -10.80 -4.36
CA ILE A 132 -0.32 -11.17 -3.18
C ILE A 132 -1.02 -9.92 -2.62
N ASP A 133 -2.30 -10.04 -2.27
CA ASP A 133 -3.07 -8.95 -1.68
C ASP A 133 -2.75 -8.85 -0.18
N LEU A 134 -1.97 -7.83 0.18
CA LEU A 134 -1.55 -7.58 1.56
C LEU A 134 -2.70 -7.20 2.50
N ASN A 135 -3.88 -6.85 1.96
CA ASN A 135 -5.08 -6.51 2.72
C ASN A 135 -6.12 -7.65 2.71
N ARG A 136 -5.67 -8.87 2.44
CA ARG A 136 -6.42 -10.13 2.67
C ARG A 136 -5.84 -10.93 3.83
N PRO A 137 -6.69 -11.69 4.53
CA PRO A 137 -6.22 -12.57 5.57
C PRO A 137 -5.33 -13.69 5.01
N PRO A 138 -4.38 -14.21 5.82
CA PRO A 138 -3.43 -15.21 5.36
C PRO A 138 -4.09 -16.56 5.05
N GLY A 139 -5.28 -16.84 5.61
CA GLY A 139 -6.08 -18.02 5.28
C GLY A 139 -6.95 -17.86 4.04
N GLY A 140 -7.00 -16.67 3.44
CA GLY A 140 -7.78 -16.39 2.24
C GLY A 140 -9.29 -16.28 2.46
N GLU A 141 -9.76 -16.27 3.71
CA GLU A 141 -11.19 -16.17 4.01
C GLU A 141 -11.81 -14.85 3.53
N SER A 142 -13.04 -14.92 3.00
CA SER A 142 -13.76 -13.73 2.55
C SER A 142 -14.23 -12.90 3.74
N LEU A 143 -13.89 -11.61 3.72
CA LEU A 143 -14.32 -10.63 4.72
C LEU A 143 -15.73 -10.06 4.45
N TYR A 144 -16.31 -10.38 3.29
CA TYR A 144 -17.61 -9.87 2.84
C TYR A 144 -18.48 -11.03 2.35
N PRO A 145 -19.09 -11.82 3.25
CA PRO A 145 -19.95 -12.93 2.88
C PRO A 145 -21.08 -12.48 1.94
N GLY A 146 -21.28 -13.23 0.85
CA GLY A 146 -22.30 -12.92 -0.16
C GLY A 146 -21.94 -11.79 -1.12
N GLN A 147 -20.73 -11.24 -1.07
CA GLN A 147 -20.25 -10.24 -2.03
C GLN A 147 -19.07 -10.75 -2.84
N THR A 148 -19.01 -10.36 -4.10
CA THR A 148 -17.84 -10.62 -4.96
C THR A 148 -16.61 -9.92 -4.39
N THR A 149 -15.54 -10.68 -4.19
CA THR A 149 -14.24 -10.19 -3.73
C THR A 149 -13.13 -10.94 -4.44
N THR A 150 -11.92 -10.37 -4.46
CA THR A 150 -10.69 -11.05 -4.89
C THR A 150 -10.07 -11.85 -3.74
N GLY A 151 -9.31 -12.90 -4.06
CA GLY A 151 -8.60 -13.74 -3.09
C GLY A 151 -7.23 -13.19 -2.65
N LEU A 152 -6.57 -13.90 -1.74
CA LEU A 152 -5.22 -13.58 -1.24
C LEU A 152 -4.17 -13.53 -2.36
N CYS A 153 -4.17 -14.52 -3.23
CA CYS A 153 -3.50 -14.43 -4.54
C CYS A 153 -4.61 -14.32 -5.58
N PRO A 154 -4.94 -13.11 -6.07
CA PRO A 154 -6.06 -12.92 -6.99
C PRO A 154 -5.85 -13.74 -8.27
N ALA A 155 -6.89 -14.40 -8.76
CA ALA A 155 -6.88 -15.12 -10.04
C ALA A 155 -7.42 -14.28 -11.21
N GLU A 156 -8.13 -13.18 -10.91
CA GLU A 156 -8.76 -12.32 -11.88
C GLU A 156 -8.64 -10.84 -11.47
N THR A 157 -8.68 -9.94 -12.45
CA THR A 157 -8.78 -8.50 -12.24
C THR A 157 -10.13 -8.12 -11.62
N PHE A 158 -10.28 -6.89 -11.14
CA PHE A 158 -11.57 -6.35 -10.72
C PHE A 158 -12.63 -6.34 -11.83
N ARG A 159 -12.21 -6.32 -13.10
CA ARG A 159 -13.08 -6.41 -14.27
C ARG A 159 -13.40 -7.85 -14.69
N GLY A 160 -12.75 -8.84 -14.08
CA GLY A 160 -12.99 -10.26 -14.34
C GLY A 160 -12.10 -10.88 -15.42
N GLU A 161 -11.01 -10.21 -15.80
CA GLU A 161 -10.03 -10.78 -16.73
C GLU A 161 -9.10 -11.74 -15.98
N PRO A 162 -8.75 -12.91 -16.55
CA PRO A 162 -7.85 -13.86 -15.90
C PRO A 162 -6.45 -13.25 -15.73
N LEU A 163 -5.86 -13.43 -14.55
CA LEU A 163 -4.50 -12.96 -14.25
C LEU A 163 -3.43 -13.97 -14.64
N TYR A 164 -3.76 -15.27 -14.70
CA TYR A 164 -2.84 -16.35 -15.05
C TYR A 164 -3.21 -16.97 -16.39
N LEU A 165 -2.19 -17.48 -17.08
CA LEU A 165 -2.40 -18.41 -18.18
C LEU A 165 -3.11 -19.66 -17.64
N GLU A 166 -3.90 -20.31 -18.49
CA GLU A 166 -4.69 -21.48 -18.10
C GLU A 166 -3.81 -22.57 -17.46
N GLY A 167 -4.16 -22.98 -16.23
CA GLY A 167 -3.44 -24.01 -15.47
C GLY A 167 -2.22 -23.51 -14.70
N ASN A 168 -1.92 -22.20 -14.73
CA ASN A 168 -0.78 -21.59 -14.04
C ASN A 168 -1.20 -20.77 -12.80
N GLU A 169 -2.41 -20.96 -12.29
CA GLU A 169 -2.85 -20.38 -11.02
C GLU A 169 -1.94 -20.83 -9.86
N PRO A 170 -1.72 -19.98 -8.85
CA PRO A 170 -0.84 -20.31 -7.74
C PRO A 170 -1.41 -21.45 -6.88
N GLU A 171 -0.72 -22.59 -6.87
CA GLU A 171 -1.00 -23.69 -5.96
C GLU A 171 -0.62 -23.35 -4.50
N GLN A 172 -0.99 -24.22 -3.55
CA GLN A 172 -0.81 -23.97 -2.12
C GLN A 172 0.64 -23.67 -1.72
N ASP A 173 1.61 -24.39 -2.29
CA ASP A 173 3.03 -24.15 -2.00
C ASP A 173 3.51 -22.78 -2.53
N GLU A 174 2.98 -22.35 -3.68
CA GLU A 174 3.22 -21.02 -4.24
C GLU A 174 2.62 -19.93 -3.33
N VAL A 175 1.36 -20.10 -2.92
CA VAL A 175 0.67 -19.17 -2.00
C VAL A 175 1.46 -19.06 -0.69
N GLN A 176 1.88 -20.18 -0.10
CA GLN A 176 2.66 -20.18 1.13
C GLN A 176 4.01 -19.47 0.96
N ARG A 177 4.69 -19.67 -0.18
CA ARG A 177 5.93 -18.95 -0.47
C ARG A 177 5.70 -17.44 -0.56
N ARG A 178 4.63 -16.99 -1.22
CA ARG A 178 4.30 -15.55 -1.36
C ARG A 178 3.91 -14.94 -0.01
N LEU A 179 3.19 -15.69 0.83
CA LEU A 179 2.88 -15.31 2.20
C LEU A 179 4.14 -15.00 3.00
N GLU A 180 5.11 -15.92 2.99
CA GLU A 180 6.36 -15.76 3.74
C GLU A 180 7.25 -14.66 3.20
N ARG A 181 7.27 -14.49 1.88
CA ARG A 181 8.18 -13.56 1.21
C ARG A 181 7.69 -12.13 1.16
N TYR A 182 6.39 -11.90 0.96
CA TYR A 182 5.84 -10.57 0.68
C TYR A 182 4.84 -10.13 1.76
N TRP A 183 3.91 -11.01 2.13
CA TRP A 183 2.86 -10.68 3.10
C TRP A 183 3.41 -10.51 4.51
N ARG A 184 4.16 -11.50 5.00
CA ARG A 184 4.66 -11.53 6.38
C ARG A 184 5.58 -10.34 6.68
N PRO A 185 6.56 -9.96 5.84
CA PRO A 185 7.40 -8.80 6.12
C PRO A 185 6.62 -7.49 6.21
N TYR A 186 5.65 -7.25 5.33
CA TYR A 186 4.81 -6.04 5.38
C TYR A 186 4.03 -5.97 6.70
N HIS A 187 3.37 -7.06 7.09
CA HIS A 187 2.59 -7.13 8.33
C HIS A 187 3.45 -7.05 9.60
N GLN A 188 4.64 -7.63 9.59
CA GLN A 188 5.61 -7.50 10.67
C GLN A 188 6.07 -6.05 10.84
N LYS A 189 6.37 -5.35 9.73
CA LYS A 189 6.75 -3.95 9.78
C LYS A 189 5.62 -3.06 10.28
N LEU A 190 4.41 -3.30 9.80
CA LEU A 190 3.21 -2.60 10.25
C LEU A 190 3.02 -2.77 11.76
N ARG A 191 3.10 -4.00 12.27
CA ARG A 191 3.01 -4.30 13.71
C ARG A 191 4.09 -3.57 14.51
N ALA A 192 5.35 -3.72 14.10
CA ALA A 192 6.48 -3.14 14.81
C ALA A 192 6.37 -1.61 14.93
N GLU A 193 5.91 -0.94 13.88
CA GLU A 193 5.73 0.51 13.91
C GLU A 193 4.55 0.95 14.78
N LEU A 194 3.42 0.24 14.73
CA LEU A 194 2.29 0.52 15.62
C LEU A 194 2.65 0.31 17.08
N ASP A 195 3.39 -0.75 17.40
CA ASP A 195 3.83 -1.03 18.77
C ASP A 195 4.80 0.06 19.26
N ARG A 196 5.75 0.49 18.42
CA ARG A 196 6.66 1.61 18.72
C ARG A 196 5.89 2.91 18.99
N MET A 197 4.99 3.29 18.10
CA MET A 197 4.20 4.51 18.27
C MET A 197 3.29 4.42 19.51
N LYS A 198 2.69 3.25 19.78
CA LYS A 198 1.87 3.04 20.97
C LYS A 198 2.68 3.22 22.25
N GLN A 199 3.90 2.67 22.31
CA GLN A 199 4.80 2.88 23.45
C GLN A 199 5.11 4.38 23.66
N GLN A 200 5.25 5.15 22.58
CA GLN A 200 5.59 6.56 22.64
C GLN A 200 4.38 7.47 22.95
N PHE A 201 3.22 7.19 22.36
CA PHE A 201 2.08 8.10 22.35
C PHE A 201 0.86 7.59 23.11
N GLY A 202 0.80 6.30 23.45
CA GLY A 202 -0.32 5.64 24.13
C GLY A 202 -1.50 5.34 23.19
N GLN A 203 -1.92 6.32 22.40
CA GLN A 203 -3.00 6.23 21.41
C GLN A 203 -2.44 6.50 20.02
N VAL A 204 -2.75 5.65 19.04
CA VAL A 204 -2.22 5.76 17.67
C VAL A 204 -3.28 5.51 16.61
N LEU A 205 -3.14 6.19 15.48
CA LEU A 205 -4.01 6.03 14.31
C LEU A 205 -3.26 5.32 13.18
N LEU A 206 -3.83 4.22 12.71
CA LEU A 206 -3.53 3.58 11.44
C LEU A 206 -4.52 4.08 10.38
N TRP A 207 -4.00 4.72 9.34
CA TRP A 207 -4.75 5.14 8.16
C TRP A 207 -4.42 4.21 6.99
N GLU A 208 -5.37 3.35 6.62
CA GLU A 208 -5.29 2.48 5.45
C GLU A 208 -5.77 3.26 4.22
N ALA A 209 -4.83 3.65 3.36
CA ALA A 209 -5.11 4.40 2.14
C ALA A 209 -5.31 3.43 0.97
N HIS A 210 -6.50 3.50 0.36
CA HIS A 210 -6.90 2.67 -0.78
C HIS A 210 -7.55 3.50 -1.88
N SER A 211 -7.55 2.99 -3.10
CA SER A 211 -8.27 3.60 -4.22
C SER A 211 -8.78 2.55 -5.20
N ILE A 212 -9.87 2.86 -5.90
CA ILE A 212 -10.46 1.93 -6.84
C ILE A 212 -11.17 2.67 -7.98
N ALA A 213 -11.23 2.05 -9.16
CA ALA A 213 -12.00 2.60 -10.27
C ALA A 213 -13.47 2.80 -9.84
N SER A 214 -14.04 3.95 -10.20
CA SER A 214 -15.33 4.42 -9.69
C SER A 214 -16.54 3.59 -10.14
N VAL A 215 -16.40 2.83 -11.23
CA VAL A 215 -17.44 1.97 -11.79
C VAL A 215 -16.87 0.57 -12.06
N LEU A 216 -17.25 -0.39 -11.23
CA LEU A 216 -16.87 -1.80 -11.36
C LEU A 216 -18.10 -2.69 -11.15
N PRO A 217 -18.92 -2.94 -12.19
CA PRO A 217 -20.20 -3.65 -12.08
C PRO A 217 -20.10 -5.04 -11.44
N ARG A 218 -18.94 -5.68 -11.56
CA ARG A 218 -18.64 -6.98 -10.93
C ARG A 218 -18.56 -6.90 -9.41
N LEU A 219 -18.13 -5.76 -8.85
CA LEU A 219 -17.86 -5.58 -7.43
C LEU A 219 -18.95 -4.79 -6.70
N PHE A 220 -19.61 -3.85 -7.39
CA PHE A 220 -20.69 -3.03 -6.86
C PHE A 220 -21.54 -2.43 -7.99
N GLN A 221 -22.79 -2.08 -7.67
CA GLN A 221 -23.71 -1.45 -8.63
C GLN A 221 -23.45 0.05 -8.77
N GLY A 222 -23.53 0.55 -10.00
CA GLY A 222 -23.43 1.98 -10.30
C GLY A 222 -22.04 2.57 -10.05
N ARG A 223 -22.01 3.88 -9.81
CA ARG A 223 -20.81 4.62 -9.41
C ARG A 223 -20.68 4.62 -7.90
N LEU A 224 -19.51 4.25 -7.39
CA LEU A 224 -19.18 4.30 -5.97
C LEU A 224 -19.15 5.76 -5.48
N PRO A 225 -19.58 6.06 -4.24
CA PRO A 225 -19.29 7.34 -3.62
C PRO A 225 -17.79 7.64 -3.66
N ASP A 226 -17.41 8.91 -3.82
CA ASP A 226 -16.03 9.30 -4.08
C ASP A 226 -15.09 8.96 -2.90
N LEU A 227 -15.57 9.09 -1.66
CA LEU A 227 -14.82 8.83 -0.42
C LEU A 227 -15.57 7.81 0.46
N ASN A 228 -15.03 6.60 0.64
CA ASN A 228 -15.66 5.55 1.44
C ASN A 228 -14.82 5.27 2.69
N ILE A 229 -15.35 5.64 3.84
CA ILE A 229 -14.68 5.49 5.14
C ILE A 229 -15.05 4.12 5.74
N GLY A 230 -14.05 3.29 6.02
CA GLY A 230 -14.22 1.98 6.64
C GLY A 230 -13.67 1.93 8.06
N THR A 231 -14.50 1.60 9.05
CA THR A 231 -14.11 1.48 10.47
C THR A 231 -14.48 0.12 11.08
N ASN A 232 -14.57 -0.91 10.25
CA ASN A 232 -15.11 -2.22 10.59
C ASN A 232 -16.46 -2.12 11.31
N ALA A 233 -17.38 -1.32 10.74
CA ALA A 233 -18.68 -1.03 11.36
C ALA A 233 -18.56 -0.47 12.80
N GLY A 234 -17.55 0.37 13.05
CA GLY A 234 -17.28 1.00 14.34
C GLY A 234 -16.37 0.19 15.27
N ALA A 235 -15.96 -1.01 14.91
CA ALA A 235 -15.13 -1.86 15.78
C ALA A 235 -13.63 -1.53 15.74
N SER A 236 -13.13 -0.86 14.69
CA SER A 236 -11.68 -0.65 14.51
C SER A 236 -11.16 0.68 15.05
N CYS A 237 -12.02 1.62 15.43
CA CYS A 237 -11.64 2.91 16.01
C CYS A 237 -12.66 3.37 17.06
N ASP A 238 -12.30 4.35 17.88
CA ASP A 238 -13.27 5.03 18.75
C ASP A 238 -14.27 5.85 17.91
N ALA A 239 -15.50 6.00 18.39
CA ALA A 239 -16.55 6.73 17.68
C ALA A 239 -16.17 8.19 17.41
N SER A 240 -15.47 8.84 18.35
CA SER A 240 -15.02 10.23 18.21
C SER A 240 -14.09 10.47 17.02
N ILE A 241 -13.37 9.44 16.57
CA ILE A 241 -12.49 9.52 15.40
C ILE A 241 -13.32 9.57 14.12
N LEU A 242 -14.34 8.71 14.00
CA LEU A 242 -15.24 8.72 12.85
C LEU A 242 -16.10 10.00 12.82
N GLU A 243 -16.53 10.48 13.97
CA GLU A 243 -17.24 11.77 14.10
C GLU A 243 -16.37 12.94 13.65
N ALA A 244 -15.09 12.98 14.02
CA ALA A 244 -14.15 14.00 13.59
C ALA A 244 -13.96 13.99 12.06
N ILE A 245 -13.82 12.82 11.45
CA ILE A 245 -13.74 12.68 9.98
C ILE A 245 -15.03 13.17 9.33
N SER A 246 -16.18 12.68 9.81
CA SER A 246 -17.49 13.01 9.23
C SER A 246 -17.76 14.51 9.31
N SER A 247 -17.34 15.16 10.40
CA SER A 247 -17.45 16.61 10.58
C SER A 247 -16.68 17.40 9.53
N GLU A 248 -15.54 16.91 9.04
CA GLU A 248 -14.81 17.55 7.93
C GLU A 248 -15.51 17.35 6.57
N LEU A 249 -16.22 16.24 6.41
CA LEU A 249 -16.89 15.88 5.16
C LEU A 249 -18.24 16.59 4.96
N VAL A 250 -18.92 16.97 6.04
CA VAL A 250 -20.18 17.74 5.97
C VAL A 250 -19.96 19.25 5.78
N LYS A 251 -18.74 19.76 5.96
CA LYS A 251 -18.40 21.20 5.84
C LYS A 251 -18.33 21.74 4.40
N GLY A 252 -19.11 21.18 3.46
CA GLY A 252 -19.24 21.73 2.11
C GLY A 252 -18.10 21.41 1.13
N GLN A 253 -17.53 20.21 1.22
CA GLN A 253 -16.58 19.69 0.22
C GLN A 253 -17.33 19.06 -0.99
N PRO A 254 -16.71 18.98 -2.19
CA PRO A 254 -17.43 18.65 -3.43
C PRO A 254 -17.60 17.14 -3.72
N PHE A 255 -17.06 16.27 -2.87
CA PHE A 255 -17.04 14.81 -3.07
C PHE A 255 -18.20 14.13 -2.34
N THR A 256 -18.78 13.12 -2.99
CA THR A 256 -19.73 12.24 -2.31
C THR A 256 -18.99 11.35 -1.31
N TRP A 257 -19.64 10.98 -0.20
CA TRP A 257 -19.00 10.14 0.79
C TRP A 257 -19.99 9.23 1.51
N VAL A 258 -19.47 8.15 2.07
CA VAL A 258 -20.22 7.22 2.92
C VAL A 258 -19.29 6.62 3.97
N ALA A 259 -19.83 6.33 5.17
CA ALA A 259 -19.14 5.55 6.18
C ALA A 259 -19.72 4.12 6.24
N ASN A 260 -18.83 3.13 6.27
CA ASN A 260 -19.13 1.71 6.36
C ASN A 260 -20.15 1.22 5.31
N GLY A 261 -20.08 1.76 4.09
CA GLY A 261 -20.85 1.33 2.93
C GLY A 261 -20.31 0.02 2.33
N ARG A 262 -19.95 0.04 1.04
CA ARG A 262 -19.35 -1.12 0.35
C ARG A 262 -18.01 -1.54 0.97
N PHE A 263 -17.20 -0.55 1.35
CA PHE A 263 -15.88 -0.75 1.96
C PHE A 263 -15.96 -0.42 3.45
N LYS A 264 -15.97 -1.46 4.28
CA LYS A 264 -16.03 -1.35 5.74
C LYS A 264 -14.64 -1.42 6.39
N GLY A 265 -13.57 -1.37 5.61
CA GLY A 265 -12.20 -1.71 6.04
C GLY A 265 -11.79 -3.09 5.52
N GLY A 266 -10.50 -3.36 5.36
CA GLY A 266 -9.96 -4.63 4.87
C GLY A 266 -9.45 -5.53 5.99
N TYR A 267 -8.58 -6.49 5.68
CA TYR A 267 -7.96 -7.33 6.70
C TYR A 267 -7.13 -6.49 7.68
N ILE A 268 -6.31 -5.56 7.17
CA ILE A 268 -5.42 -4.75 8.01
C ILE A 268 -6.22 -3.91 9.00
N THR A 269 -7.27 -3.22 8.53
CA THR A 269 -8.16 -2.44 9.41
C THR A 269 -8.73 -3.27 10.55
N ARG A 270 -9.14 -4.53 10.26
CA ARG A 270 -9.75 -5.43 11.24
C ARG A 270 -8.75 -6.05 12.20
N ALA A 271 -7.59 -6.48 11.69
CA ALA A 271 -6.59 -7.19 12.48
C ALA A 271 -5.81 -6.24 13.41
N PHE A 272 -5.57 -5.00 12.95
CA PHE A 272 -4.75 -4.03 13.67
C PHE A 272 -5.57 -3.00 14.46
N GLY A 273 -6.81 -2.71 14.04
CA GLY A 273 -7.73 -1.88 14.81
C GLY A 273 -8.13 -2.57 16.11
N GLN A 274 -7.55 -2.11 17.22
CA GLN A 274 -7.77 -2.62 18.57
C GLN A 274 -7.94 -1.42 19.54
N PRO A 275 -9.09 -0.72 19.49
CA PRO A 275 -9.27 0.53 20.25
C PRO A 275 -9.07 0.37 21.76
N SER A 276 -9.47 -0.76 22.34
CA SER A 276 -9.24 -1.09 23.76
C SER A 276 -7.76 -1.20 24.12
N SER A 277 -6.90 -1.41 23.13
CA SER A 277 -5.45 -1.46 23.26
C SER A 277 -4.76 -0.21 22.71
N GLY A 278 -5.50 0.86 22.43
CA GLY A 278 -4.99 2.15 21.98
C GLY A 278 -4.49 2.21 20.53
N ILE A 279 -4.87 1.24 19.69
CA ILE A 279 -4.61 1.25 18.26
C ILE A 279 -5.94 1.42 17.53
N HIS A 280 -6.12 2.55 16.86
CA HIS A 280 -7.31 2.83 16.07
C HIS A 280 -6.96 2.69 14.59
N ALA A 281 -7.84 2.10 13.80
CA ALA A 281 -7.65 1.94 12.37
C ALA A 281 -8.85 2.46 11.59
N VAL A 282 -8.58 3.23 10.54
CA VAL A 282 -9.55 3.73 9.58
C VAL A 282 -9.05 3.42 8.18
N GLN A 283 -9.91 2.91 7.31
CA GLN A 283 -9.66 2.81 5.88
C GLN A 283 -10.34 3.97 5.16
N LEU A 284 -9.65 4.57 4.19
CA LEU A 284 -10.26 5.40 3.17
C LEU A 284 -10.08 4.71 1.81
N GLU A 285 -11.19 4.27 1.22
CA GLU A 285 -11.25 3.83 -0.18
C GLU A 285 -11.78 4.97 -1.04
N MET A 286 -10.96 5.46 -1.98
CA MET A 286 -11.32 6.57 -2.88
C MET A 286 -11.60 6.11 -4.30
N CYS A 287 -12.55 6.77 -4.97
CA CYS A 287 -12.64 6.67 -6.43
C CYS A 287 -11.37 7.24 -7.07
N GLN A 288 -10.71 6.48 -7.95
CA GLN A 288 -9.52 6.90 -8.68
C GLN A 288 -9.77 8.17 -9.52
N SER A 289 -10.98 8.32 -10.07
CA SER A 289 -11.44 9.54 -10.77
C SER A 289 -11.42 10.82 -9.94
N THR A 290 -11.10 10.76 -8.64
CA THR A 290 -10.86 11.96 -7.83
C THR A 290 -9.45 12.55 -8.00
N TYR A 291 -8.51 11.82 -8.60
CA TYR A 291 -7.11 12.27 -8.73
C TYR A 291 -6.35 11.73 -9.95
N MET A 292 -6.93 10.83 -10.74
CA MET A 292 -6.27 10.21 -11.90
C MET A 292 -7.29 9.78 -12.97
N ASP A 293 -6.78 9.48 -14.17
CA ASP A 293 -7.57 8.80 -15.20
C ASP A 293 -7.65 7.29 -14.85
N GLU A 294 -8.86 6.72 -14.88
CA GLU A 294 -9.13 5.33 -14.41
C GLU A 294 -8.78 4.25 -15.46
N ASP A 295 -8.40 4.67 -16.66
CA ASP A 295 -7.97 3.81 -17.77
C ASP A 295 -6.48 3.97 -18.03
N ALA A 296 -5.85 2.92 -18.60
CA ALA A 296 -4.44 2.96 -18.99
C ALA A 296 -4.18 4.16 -19.93
N PRO A 297 -3.08 4.91 -19.75
CA PRO A 297 -1.91 4.59 -18.92
C PRO A 297 -1.99 5.06 -17.46
N PHE A 298 -3.20 5.24 -16.91
CA PHE A 298 -3.44 5.57 -15.50
C PHE A 298 -2.81 6.91 -15.11
N SER A 299 -2.94 7.93 -15.97
CA SER A 299 -2.27 9.21 -15.77
C SER A 299 -2.74 9.92 -14.50
N TYR A 300 -1.80 10.44 -13.71
CA TYR A 300 -2.14 11.31 -12.59
C TYR A 300 -2.71 12.65 -13.07
N ARG A 301 -3.83 13.07 -12.49
CA ARG A 301 -4.54 14.29 -12.84
C ARG A 301 -4.36 15.33 -11.74
N GLN A 302 -3.34 16.16 -11.90
CA GLN A 302 -3.00 17.21 -10.95
C GLN A 302 -4.19 18.12 -10.62
N ASP A 303 -4.97 18.49 -11.64
CA ASP A 303 -6.17 19.33 -11.51
C ASP A 303 -7.28 18.71 -10.65
N LEU A 304 -7.38 17.38 -10.62
CA LEU A 304 -8.32 16.65 -9.77
C LEU A 304 -7.72 16.45 -8.38
N ALA A 305 -6.45 16.03 -8.32
CA ALA A 305 -5.75 15.77 -7.08
C ALA A 305 -5.68 16.98 -6.15
N GLU A 306 -5.44 18.17 -6.69
CA GLU A 306 -5.43 19.44 -5.94
C GLU A 306 -6.77 19.74 -5.25
N ARG A 307 -7.87 19.15 -5.72
CA ARG A 307 -9.19 19.28 -5.10
C ARG A 307 -9.40 18.30 -3.95
N VAL A 308 -8.95 17.07 -4.10
CA VAL A 308 -9.18 16.01 -3.09
C VAL A 308 -8.14 16.02 -1.97
N GLN A 309 -6.88 16.35 -2.28
CA GLN A 309 -5.77 16.30 -1.32
C GLN A 309 -6.02 17.15 -0.06
N PRO A 310 -6.53 18.40 -0.13
CA PRO A 310 -6.84 19.18 1.07
C PRO A 310 -7.96 18.56 1.92
N VAL A 311 -8.88 17.78 1.31
CA VAL A 311 -9.94 17.08 2.04
C VAL A 311 -9.34 15.91 2.82
N ILE A 312 -8.44 15.14 2.19
CA ILE A 312 -7.73 14.02 2.84
C ILE A 312 -6.90 14.55 4.02
N GLU A 313 -6.15 15.64 3.82
CA GLU A 313 -5.38 16.31 4.86
C GLU A 313 -6.22 16.68 6.08
N ARG A 314 -7.39 17.32 5.86
CA ARG A 314 -8.30 17.70 6.95
C ARG A 314 -8.86 16.48 7.67
N MET A 315 -9.29 15.45 6.95
CA MET A 315 -9.79 14.21 7.56
C MET A 315 -8.73 13.53 8.43
N MET A 316 -7.52 13.36 7.90
CA MET A 316 -6.41 12.73 8.63
C MET A 316 -5.98 13.56 9.84
N SER A 317 -5.91 14.88 9.70
CA SER A 317 -5.58 15.78 10.82
C SER A 317 -6.64 15.71 11.91
N ALA A 318 -7.93 15.75 11.55
CA ALA A 318 -9.05 15.66 12.49
C ALA A 318 -9.05 14.30 13.21
N ALA A 319 -8.87 13.20 12.48
CA ALA A 319 -8.79 11.85 13.04
C ALA A 319 -7.60 11.68 14.00
N THR A 320 -6.43 12.21 13.63
CA THR A 320 -5.21 12.15 14.47
C THR A 320 -5.39 12.98 15.74
N ALA A 321 -6.01 14.16 15.64
CA ALA A 321 -6.32 15.00 16.78
C ALA A 321 -7.34 14.35 17.73
N ALA A 322 -8.39 13.72 17.20
CA ALA A 322 -9.35 12.96 17.99
C ALA A 322 -8.69 11.80 18.72
N THR A 323 -7.84 11.03 18.01
CA THR A 323 -7.07 9.93 18.60
C THR A 323 -6.19 10.40 19.76
N SER A 324 -5.49 11.53 19.58
CA SER A 324 -4.61 12.09 20.61
C SER A 324 -5.36 12.54 21.88
N LYS A 325 -6.63 12.95 21.75
CA LYS A 325 -7.48 13.35 22.90
C LYS A 325 -7.92 12.17 23.76
N LEU A 326 -8.00 10.96 23.21
CA LEU A 326 -8.39 9.75 23.97
C LEU A 326 -7.39 9.41 25.08
N ARG A 327 -6.12 9.81 24.90
CA ARG A 327 -5.11 9.70 25.96
C ARG A 327 -5.43 10.58 27.15
N ALA A 328 -5.87 11.82 26.90
CA ALA A 328 -6.16 12.79 27.96
C ALA A 328 -7.36 12.38 28.83
N ALA A 329 -8.25 11.51 28.32
CA ALA A 329 -9.40 11.00 29.07
C ALA A 329 -9.07 9.76 29.93
N THR A 330 -7.90 9.13 29.71
CA THR A 330 -7.47 7.89 30.40
C THR A 330 -6.26 8.10 31.32
N SER A 331 -5.75 9.33 31.41
CA SER A 331 -4.64 9.76 32.29
C SER A 331 -5.20 10.48 33.51
#